data_AF-E9D4P9-F1
#
_entry.id   AF-E9D4P9-F1
#
_cell.length_a   1.000
_cell.length_b   1.000
_cell.length_c   1.000
_cell.angle_alpha   90.00
_cell.angle_beta   90.00
_cell.angle_gamma   90.00
#
_symmetry.space_group_name_H-M   'P 1'
#
loop_
_entity.id
_entity.type
_entity.pdbx_description
1 polymer ?
#
loop_
_entity_poly.entity_id
_entity_poly.type
_entity_poly.pdbx_seq_one_letter_code
_entity_poly.pdbx_strand_id
1 'polypeptide(L)'
;MVVRKIKVFPIESIVRGYISGSAWKEYKESGTVNGISMPTGLVECGRLPTALWTPSTKADQGDHDINIHPRDAGKLIGQKYADQIQSVSVTLYNVAYAHAYSHGIIIADTKFEFGLDVETDQIVLIDEVLTPDSSRFWPVSKYQPGRSQESFDKQFLRDWLTSNGLAGKQGVSMPADIARKTELKYQEAFERITGDVFETGMPSVLEESALAE
;
A
#
# COMPACT_ATOMS: atom_id res chain seq x y z
N MET A 1 6.06 2.35 -18.46
CA MET A 1 4.82 3.11 -18.72
C MET A 1 5.18 4.50 -19.22
N VAL A 2 4.46 5.02 -20.21
CA VAL A 2 4.52 6.45 -20.57
C VAL A 2 3.48 7.17 -19.72
N VAL A 3 3.89 8.18 -18.95
CA VAL A 3 3.02 8.90 -18.02
C VAL A 3 3.13 10.42 -18.23
N ARG A 4 2.07 11.15 -17.89
CA ARG A 4 2.09 12.62 -17.89
C ARG A 4 2.74 13.14 -16.61
N LYS A 5 3.54 14.19 -16.72
CA LYS A 5 4.08 14.90 -15.55
C LYS A 5 2.96 15.69 -14.87
N ILE A 6 2.71 15.43 -13.59
CA ILE A 6 1.66 16.07 -12.77
C ILE A 6 2.30 16.75 -11.55
N LYS A 7 1.69 17.84 -11.05
CA LYS A 7 2.09 18.46 -9.77
C LYS A 7 1.63 17.58 -8.60
N VAL A 8 2.56 16.95 -7.89
CA VAL A 8 2.25 15.99 -6.82
C VAL A 8 1.75 16.68 -5.55
N PHE A 9 0.74 16.10 -4.89
CA PHE A 9 0.36 16.50 -3.53
C PHE A 9 1.36 15.94 -2.52
N PRO A 10 1.89 16.74 -1.57
CA PRO A 10 2.93 16.34 -0.63
C PRO A 10 2.42 15.46 0.54
N ILE A 11 1.53 14.52 0.25
CA ILE A 11 1.01 13.55 1.22
C ILE A 11 1.03 12.15 0.63
N GLU A 12 1.21 11.15 1.48
CA GLU A 12 0.89 9.77 1.12
C GLU A 12 -0.55 9.48 1.55
N SER A 13 -1.35 8.98 0.61
CA SER A 13 -2.77 8.69 0.84
C SER A 13 -2.94 7.22 1.21
N ILE A 14 -2.65 6.90 2.46
CA ILE A 14 -2.70 5.52 2.97
C ILE A 14 -4.12 5.16 3.39
N VAL A 15 -4.60 3.99 2.99
CA VAL A 15 -5.86 3.41 3.46
C VAL A 15 -5.61 2.07 4.12
N ARG A 16 -6.21 1.85 5.29
CA ARG A 16 -6.06 0.64 6.11
C ARG A 16 -7.41 -0.02 6.30
N GLY A 17 -7.54 -1.29 5.94
CA GLY A 17 -8.68 -2.13 6.37
C GLY A 17 -8.33 -3.06 7.51
N TYR A 18 -7.05 -3.23 7.83
CA TYR A 18 -6.57 -4.00 8.97
C TYR A 18 -5.57 -3.19 9.78
N ILE A 19 -5.49 -3.44 11.09
CA ILE A 19 -4.54 -2.76 11.97
C ILE A 19 -3.22 -3.53 12.04
N SER A 20 -2.16 -2.97 11.47
CA SER A 20 -0.81 -3.54 11.48
C SER A 20 0.25 -2.43 11.38
N GLY A 21 1.53 -2.81 11.44
CA GLY A 21 2.65 -1.87 11.28
C GLY A 21 2.59 -0.66 12.22
N SER A 22 2.79 0.54 11.68
CA SER A 22 2.78 1.79 12.45
C SER A 22 1.43 2.06 13.13
N ALA A 23 0.31 1.69 12.51
CA ALA A 23 -1.02 1.83 13.11
C ALA A 23 -1.20 0.92 14.34
N TRP A 24 -0.71 -0.32 14.29
CA TRP A 24 -0.73 -1.21 15.45
C TRP A 24 0.19 -0.72 16.57
N LYS A 25 1.36 -0.16 16.21
CA LYS A 25 2.28 0.43 17.18
C LYS A 25 1.63 1.59 17.93
N GLU A 26 1.05 2.56 17.22
CA GLU A 26 0.35 3.69 17.83
C GLU A 26 -0.83 3.24 18.69
N TYR A 27 -1.65 2.30 18.20
CA TYR A 27 -2.79 1.81 18.97
C TYR A 27 -2.40 1.19 20.31
N LYS A 28 -1.29 0.44 20.36
CA LYS A 28 -0.78 -0.09 21.63
C LYS A 28 -0.29 1.00 22.58
N GLU A 29 0.21 2.11 22.06
CA GLU A 29 0.78 3.20 22.85
C GLU A 29 -0.30 4.16 23.36
N SER A 30 -1.27 4.53 22.52
CA SER A 30 -2.25 5.58 22.81
C SER A 30 -3.71 5.23 22.52
N GLY A 31 -4.00 4.01 22.04
CA GLY A 31 -5.36 3.63 21.64
C GLY A 31 -5.86 4.36 20.39
N THR A 32 -4.94 4.91 19.58
CA THR A 32 -5.26 5.70 18.39
C THR A 32 -4.59 5.15 17.14
N VAL A 33 -5.09 5.56 15.97
CA VAL A 33 -4.43 5.41 14.67
C VAL A 33 -4.46 6.75 13.96
N ASN A 34 -3.29 7.34 13.66
CA ASN A 34 -3.16 8.71 13.17
C ASN A 34 -3.93 9.73 14.06
N GLY A 35 -3.91 9.52 15.38
CA GLY A 35 -4.64 10.31 16.37
C GLY A 35 -6.15 10.07 16.41
N ILE A 36 -6.70 9.18 15.57
CA ILE A 36 -8.11 8.78 15.60
C ILE A 36 -8.32 7.76 16.72
N SER A 37 -9.21 8.03 17.67
CA SER A 37 -9.54 7.08 18.73
C SER A 37 -10.14 5.79 18.18
N MET A 38 -9.60 4.66 18.62
CA MET A 38 -10.03 3.33 18.19
C MET A 38 -10.80 2.61 19.30
N PRO A 39 -11.70 1.67 18.95
CA PRO A 39 -12.33 0.79 19.93
C PRO A 39 -11.30 0.02 20.75
N THR A 40 -11.66 -0.33 21.99
CA THR A 40 -10.84 -1.21 22.83
C THR A 40 -10.88 -2.65 22.31
N GLY A 41 -9.84 -3.43 22.62
CA GLY A 41 -9.79 -4.86 22.30
C GLY A 41 -9.42 -5.21 20.86
N LEU A 42 -8.89 -4.27 20.07
CA LEU A 42 -8.29 -4.62 18.78
C LEU A 42 -7.04 -5.47 19.03
N VAL A 43 -6.82 -6.41 18.13
CA VAL A 43 -5.66 -7.31 18.14
C VAL A 43 -4.81 -7.08 16.89
N GLU A 44 -3.54 -7.46 16.95
CA GLU A 44 -2.61 -7.33 15.82
C GLU A 44 -3.18 -7.97 14.56
N CYS A 45 -3.08 -7.28 13.43
CA CYS A 45 -3.64 -7.68 12.15
C CYS A 45 -5.15 -7.95 12.18
N GLY A 46 -5.89 -7.38 13.15
CA GLY A 46 -7.35 -7.41 13.20
C GLY A 46 -8.00 -6.54 12.12
N ARG A 47 -9.15 -6.98 11.60
CA ARG A 47 -9.97 -6.19 10.66
C ARG A 47 -10.51 -4.95 11.37
N LEU A 48 -10.42 -3.79 10.72
CA LEU A 48 -11.04 -2.56 11.18
C LEU A 48 -12.54 -2.54 10.84
N PRO A 49 -13.40 -1.89 11.66
CA PRO A 49 -14.84 -1.80 11.37
C PRO A 49 -15.14 -1.18 10.00
N THR A 50 -14.35 -0.18 9.61
CA THR A 50 -14.38 0.46 8.30
C THR A 50 -12.95 0.73 7.86
N ALA A 51 -12.72 0.80 6.55
CA ALA A 51 -11.44 1.25 6.01
C ALA A 51 -11.15 2.68 6.49
N LEU A 52 -9.95 2.91 7.01
CA LEU A 52 -9.51 4.21 7.52
C LEU A 52 -8.52 4.85 6.55
N TRP A 53 -8.79 6.09 6.19
CA TRP A 53 -7.79 6.94 5.54
C TRP A 53 -6.86 7.53 6.61
N THR A 54 -5.57 7.26 6.49
CA THR A 54 -4.55 7.58 7.49
C THR A 54 -3.34 8.25 6.83
N PRO A 55 -3.46 9.53 6.42
CA PRO A 55 -2.43 10.18 5.61
C PRO A 55 -1.11 10.39 6.37
N SER A 56 -0.01 10.47 5.63
CA SER A 56 1.29 10.91 6.12
C SER A 56 1.82 12.07 5.28
N THR A 57 2.73 12.87 5.82
CA THR A 57 3.51 13.82 5.02
C THR A 57 4.56 13.07 4.22
N LYS A 58 4.81 13.50 2.98
CA LYS A 58 5.95 13.02 2.20
C LYS A 58 7.21 13.76 2.66
N ALA A 59 8.15 13.06 3.28
CA ALA A 59 9.39 13.67 3.76
C ALA A 59 10.41 13.87 2.61
N ASP A 60 11.36 14.79 2.79
CA ASP A 60 12.50 14.94 1.88
C ASP A 60 13.42 13.71 1.97
N GLN A 61 14.24 13.52 0.94
CA GLN A 61 15.05 12.31 0.77
C GLN A 61 16.04 12.12 1.93
N GLY A 62 15.75 11.19 2.84
CA GLY A 62 16.57 10.87 4.01
C GLY A 62 15.80 10.91 5.34
N ASP A 63 14.62 11.54 5.37
CA ASP A 63 13.74 11.60 6.53
C ASP A 63 12.60 10.57 6.45
N HIS A 64 11.93 10.33 7.57
CA HIS A 64 10.79 9.42 7.66
C HIS A 64 9.46 10.17 7.46
N ASP A 65 8.54 9.57 6.71
CA ASP A 65 7.18 10.08 6.58
C ASP A 65 6.49 10.13 7.95
N ILE A 66 5.77 11.23 8.19
CA ILE A 66 5.13 11.49 9.48
C ILE A 66 3.62 11.30 9.32
N ASN A 67 3.05 10.35 10.08
CA ASN A 67 1.60 10.19 10.15
C ASN A 67 0.95 11.50 10.63
N ILE A 68 -0.06 11.97 9.91
CA ILE A 68 -0.86 13.12 10.28
C ILE A 68 -2.32 12.71 10.48
N HIS A 69 -3.01 13.45 11.34
CA HIS A 69 -4.44 13.25 11.50
C HIS A 69 -5.17 13.68 10.21
N PRO A 70 -6.19 12.94 9.74
CA PRO A 70 -6.93 13.28 8.50
C PRO A 70 -7.38 14.75 8.42
N ARG A 71 -7.91 15.30 9.52
CA ARG A 71 -8.32 16.71 9.64
C ARG A 71 -7.22 17.73 9.32
N ASP A 72 -5.94 17.35 9.44
CA ASP A 72 -4.82 18.26 9.24
C ASP A 72 -4.32 18.23 7.78
N ALA A 73 -4.73 17.24 6.98
CA ALA A 73 -4.35 17.15 5.57
C ALA A 73 -4.81 18.36 4.75
N GLY A 74 -6.01 18.89 5.02
CA GLY A 74 -6.55 20.07 4.35
C GLY A 74 -5.68 21.33 4.50
N LYS A 75 -4.87 21.43 5.56
CA LYS A 75 -3.91 22.54 5.76
C LYS A 75 -2.72 22.46 4.80
N LEU A 76 -2.36 21.25 4.36
CA LEU A 76 -1.22 21.00 3.48
C LEU A 76 -1.61 21.07 2.01
N ILE A 77 -2.78 20.51 1.67
CA ILE A 77 -3.17 20.28 0.28
C ILE A 77 -4.44 21.02 -0.14
N GLY A 78 -5.09 21.74 0.79
CA GLY A 78 -6.40 22.37 0.59
C GLY A 78 -7.54 21.42 0.92
N GLN A 79 -8.55 21.92 1.65
CA GLN A 79 -9.65 21.10 2.15
C GLN A 79 -10.43 20.38 1.04
N LYS A 80 -10.74 21.10 -0.05
CA LYS A 80 -11.39 20.54 -1.26
C LYS A 80 -10.70 19.25 -1.72
N TYR A 81 -9.37 19.27 -1.81
CA TYR A 81 -8.58 18.15 -2.32
C TYR A 81 -8.43 17.04 -1.29
N ALA A 82 -8.27 17.38 0.00
CA ALA A 82 -8.23 16.40 1.07
C ALA A 82 -9.51 15.55 1.12
N ASP A 83 -10.69 16.18 1.03
CA ASP A 83 -11.98 15.49 1.04
C ASP A 83 -12.13 14.56 -0.18
N GLN A 84 -11.74 15.04 -1.36
CA GLN A 84 -11.76 14.23 -2.59
C GLN A 84 -10.79 13.04 -2.51
N ILE A 85 -9.54 13.28 -2.11
CA ILE A 85 -8.51 12.24 -2.00
C ILE A 85 -8.93 11.20 -0.96
N GLN A 86 -9.44 11.61 0.20
CA GLN A 86 -9.96 10.68 1.20
C GLN A 86 -11.06 9.78 0.62
N SER A 87 -12.06 10.38 -0.02
CA SER A 87 -13.20 9.66 -0.58
C SER A 87 -12.77 8.68 -1.68
N VAL A 88 -11.94 9.13 -2.62
CA VAL A 88 -11.45 8.33 -3.73
C VAL A 88 -10.53 7.21 -3.24
N SER A 89 -9.59 7.49 -2.35
CA SER A 89 -8.68 6.46 -1.80
C SER A 89 -9.44 5.33 -1.10
N VAL A 90 -10.42 5.68 -0.26
CA VAL A 90 -11.23 4.66 0.43
C VAL A 90 -12.06 3.85 -0.57
N THR A 91 -12.59 4.50 -1.60
CA THR A 91 -13.34 3.82 -2.67
C THR A 91 -12.45 2.85 -3.45
N LEU A 92 -11.28 3.31 -3.92
CA LEU A 92 -10.30 2.50 -4.64
C LEU A 92 -9.83 1.32 -3.79
N TYR A 93 -9.51 1.55 -2.52
CA TYR A 93 -9.14 0.49 -1.59
C TYR A 93 -10.25 -0.56 -1.45
N ASN A 94 -11.50 -0.17 -1.26
CA ASN A 94 -12.60 -1.12 -1.07
C ASN A 94 -12.86 -1.96 -2.32
N VAL A 95 -12.80 -1.35 -3.51
CA VAL A 95 -12.93 -2.07 -4.79
C VAL A 95 -11.79 -3.08 -4.95
N ALA A 96 -10.55 -2.64 -4.77
CA ALA A 96 -9.38 -3.50 -4.88
C ALA A 96 -9.37 -4.62 -3.83
N TYR A 97 -9.76 -4.30 -2.59
CA TYR A 97 -9.88 -5.29 -1.52
C TYR A 97 -10.91 -6.36 -1.88
N ALA A 98 -12.09 -5.98 -2.35
CA ALA A 98 -13.13 -6.95 -2.73
C ALA A 98 -12.65 -7.88 -3.85
N HIS A 99 -12.00 -7.31 -4.87
CA HIS A 99 -11.41 -8.07 -5.97
C HIS A 99 -10.33 -9.04 -5.49
N ALA A 100 -9.29 -8.55 -4.81
CA ALA A 100 -8.19 -9.37 -4.33
C ALA A 100 -8.66 -10.45 -3.33
N TYR A 101 -9.62 -10.12 -2.46
CA TYR A 101 -10.16 -11.05 -1.48
C TYR A 101 -10.87 -12.22 -2.16
N SER A 102 -11.61 -11.96 -3.24
CA SER A 102 -12.23 -13.02 -4.06
C SER A 102 -11.20 -13.94 -4.72
N HIS A 103 -9.96 -13.47 -4.88
CA HIS A 103 -8.80 -14.22 -5.39
C HIS A 103 -7.86 -14.73 -4.28
N GLY A 104 -8.33 -14.76 -3.03
CA GLY A 104 -7.59 -15.32 -1.90
C GLY A 104 -6.47 -14.44 -1.34
N ILE A 105 -6.49 -13.13 -1.62
CA ILE A 105 -5.53 -12.14 -1.12
C ILE A 105 -6.25 -11.07 -0.29
N ILE A 106 -5.77 -10.83 0.92
CA ILE A 106 -6.14 -9.69 1.75
C ILE A 106 -5.19 -8.54 1.43
N ILE A 107 -5.75 -7.40 1.03
CA ILE A 107 -5.04 -6.11 1.04
C ILE A 107 -5.23 -5.49 2.42
N ALA A 108 -4.21 -5.58 3.27
CA ALA A 108 -4.30 -5.09 4.65
C ALA A 108 -4.35 -3.56 4.70
N ASP A 109 -3.46 -2.93 3.94
CA ASP A 109 -3.38 -1.51 3.67
C ASP A 109 -2.67 -1.26 2.34
N THR A 110 -2.85 -0.04 1.80
CA THR A 110 -2.21 0.43 0.56
C THR A 110 -1.90 1.91 0.67
N LYS A 111 -0.84 2.35 0.00
CA LYS A 111 -0.52 3.76 -0.25
C LYS A 111 -0.93 4.13 -1.66
N PHE A 112 -1.65 5.25 -1.81
CA PHE A 112 -1.84 5.92 -3.09
C PHE A 112 -1.11 7.26 -3.10
N GLU A 113 -0.70 7.72 -4.28
CA GLU A 113 -0.26 9.10 -4.51
C GLU A 113 -1.18 9.79 -5.50
N PHE A 114 -1.40 11.08 -5.27
CA PHE A 114 -2.22 11.90 -6.13
C PHE A 114 -1.44 13.15 -6.55
N GLY A 115 -1.77 13.65 -7.73
CA GLY A 115 -1.34 14.96 -8.17
C GLY A 115 -2.51 15.82 -8.62
N LEU A 116 -2.25 17.11 -8.83
CA LEU A 116 -3.18 18.08 -9.34
C LEU A 116 -2.90 18.34 -10.82
N ASP A 117 -3.91 18.11 -11.65
CA ASP A 117 -3.98 18.72 -12.97
C ASP A 117 -4.39 20.19 -12.80
N VAL A 118 -3.44 21.08 -13.04
CA VAL A 118 -3.63 22.53 -12.86
C VAL A 118 -4.50 23.16 -13.96
N GLU A 119 -4.64 22.51 -15.10
CA GLU A 119 -5.46 23.01 -16.21
C GLU A 119 -6.94 22.70 -15.99
N THR A 120 -7.24 21.53 -15.43
CA THR A 120 -8.62 21.05 -15.22
C THR A 120 -9.09 21.14 -13.77
N ASP A 121 -8.20 21.50 -12.84
CA ASP A 121 -8.46 21.55 -11.39
C ASP A 121 -8.95 20.20 -10.82
N GLN A 122 -8.41 19.09 -11.34
CA GLN A 122 -8.77 17.71 -10.98
C GLN A 122 -7.62 16.98 -10.27
N ILE A 123 -7.97 16.11 -9.31
CA ILE A 123 -7.01 15.17 -8.75
C ILE A 123 -6.77 14.02 -9.74
N VAL A 124 -5.53 13.56 -9.83
CA VAL A 124 -5.10 12.47 -10.72
C VAL A 124 -4.37 11.44 -9.88
N LEU A 125 -4.77 10.17 -9.98
CA LEU A 125 -4.02 9.06 -9.39
C LEU A 125 -2.70 8.89 -10.15
N ILE A 126 -1.60 8.84 -9.42
CA ILE A 126 -0.24 8.72 -9.97
C ILE A 126 0.52 7.61 -9.22
N ASP A 127 1.82 7.50 -9.49
CA ASP A 127 2.72 6.49 -8.91
C ASP A 127 2.27 5.05 -9.26
N GLU A 128 2.91 4.06 -8.64
CA GLU A 128 2.39 2.69 -8.63
C GLU A 128 1.14 2.55 -7.75
N VAL A 129 0.29 1.60 -8.10
CA VAL A 129 -1.02 1.42 -7.47
C VAL A 129 -1.23 -0.06 -7.18
N LEU A 130 -1.47 -0.40 -5.91
CA LEU A 130 -1.83 -1.76 -5.48
C LEU A 130 -0.79 -2.80 -5.90
N THR A 131 0.48 -2.47 -5.74
CA THR A 131 1.62 -3.38 -5.90
C THR A 131 2.05 -3.92 -4.52
N PRO A 132 2.83 -5.02 -4.46
CA PRO A 132 3.40 -5.49 -3.19
C PRO A 132 4.38 -4.51 -2.52
N ASP A 133 4.82 -3.46 -3.23
CA ASP A 133 5.67 -2.40 -2.67
C ASP A 133 4.85 -1.28 -2.03
N SER A 134 3.71 -0.94 -2.64
CA SER A 134 2.77 0.06 -2.14
C SER A 134 1.73 -0.49 -1.17
N SER A 135 1.59 -1.82 -1.06
CA SER A 135 0.53 -2.51 -0.31
C SER A 135 1.04 -3.70 0.50
N ARG A 136 0.34 -4.00 1.60
CA ARG A 136 0.53 -5.25 2.36
C ARG A 136 -0.46 -6.31 1.91
N PHE A 137 0.05 -7.40 1.33
CA PHE A 137 -0.77 -8.49 0.82
C PHE A 137 -0.61 -9.75 1.67
N TRP A 138 -1.72 -10.28 2.20
CA TRP A 138 -1.72 -11.50 3.01
C TRP A 138 -2.55 -12.60 2.34
N PRO A 139 -2.12 -13.88 2.39
CA PRO A 139 -2.93 -14.98 1.90
C PRO A 139 -4.13 -15.21 2.82
N VAL A 140 -5.34 -15.18 2.26
CA VAL A 140 -6.60 -15.47 2.99
C VAL A 140 -6.51 -16.81 3.71
N SER A 141 -5.94 -17.83 3.05
CA SER A 141 -5.84 -19.19 3.56
C SER A 141 -4.97 -19.34 4.83
N LYS A 142 -4.14 -18.34 5.16
CA LYS A 142 -3.26 -18.36 6.34
C LYS A 142 -3.50 -17.19 7.29
N TYR A 143 -4.49 -16.36 7.01
CA TYR A 143 -4.81 -15.20 7.82
C TYR A 143 -5.34 -15.61 9.19
N GLN A 144 -4.76 -15.03 10.24
CA GLN A 144 -5.24 -15.22 11.61
C GLN A 144 -4.99 -13.95 12.44
N PRO A 145 -6.05 -13.27 12.94
CA PRO A 145 -5.88 -12.10 13.79
C PRO A 145 -5.19 -12.46 15.12
N GLY A 146 -4.49 -11.51 15.71
CA GLY A 146 -3.74 -11.66 16.96
C GLY A 146 -2.29 -12.10 16.79
N ARG A 147 -1.77 -12.15 15.55
CA ARG A 147 -0.35 -12.40 15.25
C ARG A 147 0.11 -11.63 14.01
N SER A 148 1.42 -11.66 13.74
CA SER A 148 1.95 -11.26 12.45
C SER A 148 1.49 -12.22 11.34
N GLN A 149 1.31 -11.68 10.13
CA GLN A 149 0.86 -12.44 8.97
C GLN A 149 2.04 -12.79 8.07
N GLU A 150 1.91 -13.90 7.35
CA GLU A 150 2.72 -14.11 6.16
C GLU A 150 2.34 -13.04 5.13
N SER A 151 3.34 -12.53 4.41
CA SER A 151 3.12 -11.53 3.37
C SER A 151 3.56 -12.04 2.00
N PHE A 152 2.87 -11.61 0.95
CA PHE A 152 3.34 -11.72 -0.43
C PHE A 152 4.40 -10.66 -0.78
N ASP A 153 4.77 -9.80 0.18
CA ASP A 153 5.83 -8.81 0.01
C ASP A 153 7.21 -9.32 0.46
N LYS A 154 8.12 -8.37 0.67
CA LYS A 154 9.53 -8.49 1.08
C LYS A 154 9.79 -9.25 2.39
N GLN A 155 8.87 -10.08 2.91
CA GLN A 155 9.05 -10.82 4.15
C GLN A 155 10.30 -11.73 4.12
N PHE A 156 10.54 -12.47 3.02
CA PHE A 156 11.77 -13.28 2.87
C PHE A 156 13.04 -12.45 2.94
N LEU A 157 13.02 -11.27 2.29
CA LEU A 157 14.13 -10.34 2.31
C LEU A 157 14.34 -9.74 3.71
N ARG A 158 13.26 -9.33 4.39
CA ARG A 158 13.30 -8.77 5.75
C ARG A 158 13.82 -9.79 6.76
N ASP A 159 13.36 -11.03 6.67
CA ASP A 159 13.80 -12.12 7.55
C ASP A 159 15.28 -12.43 7.29
N TRP A 160 15.69 -12.55 6.02
CA TRP A 160 17.08 -12.76 5.67
C TRP A 160 17.98 -11.61 6.16
N LEU A 161 17.58 -10.35 5.95
CA LEU A 161 18.32 -9.17 6.44
C LEU A 161 18.44 -9.19 7.96
N THR A 162 17.36 -9.50 8.67
CA THR A 162 17.35 -9.56 10.14
C THR A 162 18.22 -10.69 10.67
N SER A 163 18.03 -11.91 10.16
CA SER A 163 18.76 -13.10 10.61
C SER A 163 20.26 -13.03 10.32
N ASN A 164 20.69 -12.23 9.34
CA ASN A 164 22.11 -12.02 9.03
C ASN A 164 22.68 -10.73 9.66
N GLY A 165 21.91 -9.99 10.46
CA GLY A 165 22.34 -8.72 11.05
C GLY A 165 22.68 -7.65 10.00
N LEU A 166 21.97 -7.68 8.87
CA LEU A 166 22.13 -6.79 7.72
C LEU A 166 21.00 -5.76 7.61
N ALA A 167 19.97 -5.86 8.44
CA ALA A 167 18.88 -4.90 8.51
C ALA A 167 19.42 -3.46 8.70
N GLY A 168 19.04 -2.55 7.80
CA GLY A 168 19.48 -1.15 7.81
C GLY A 168 20.90 -0.88 7.29
N LYS A 169 21.66 -1.91 6.90
CA LYS A 169 23.00 -1.72 6.31
C LYS A 169 22.90 -1.33 4.83
N GLN A 170 23.72 -0.38 4.44
CA GLN A 170 23.87 0.03 3.03
C GLN A 170 24.79 -0.92 2.26
N GLY A 171 24.60 -1.02 0.94
CA GLY A 171 25.48 -1.82 0.07
C GLY A 171 25.35 -3.34 0.23
N VAL A 172 24.27 -3.83 0.83
CA VAL A 172 24.01 -5.27 0.98
C VAL A 172 23.60 -5.87 -0.36
N SER A 173 24.35 -6.87 -0.83
CA SER A 173 23.99 -7.66 -2.02
C SER A 173 23.11 -8.85 -1.62
N MET A 174 21.95 -8.98 -2.25
CA MET A 174 21.00 -10.06 -1.99
C MET A 174 21.47 -11.35 -2.69
N PRO A 175 21.53 -12.49 -1.99
CA PRO A 175 21.79 -13.79 -2.59
C PRO A 175 20.74 -14.16 -3.65
N ALA A 176 21.16 -14.86 -4.69
CA ALA A 176 20.30 -15.23 -5.82
C ALA A 176 19.06 -16.05 -5.40
N ASP A 177 19.16 -16.89 -4.37
CA ASP A 177 18.02 -17.67 -3.88
C ASP A 177 16.97 -16.82 -3.17
N ILE A 178 17.40 -15.80 -2.41
CA ILE A 178 16.50 -14.83 -1.76
C ILE A 178 15.84 -13.94 -2.82
N ALA A 179 16.60 -13.52 -3.83
CA ALA A 179 16.07 -12.80 -4.98
C ALA A 179 14.99 -13.61 -5.69
N ARG A 180 15.26 -14.87 -6.00
CA ARG A 180 14.32 -15.77 -6.68
C ARG A 180 13.07 -16.05 -5.85
N LYS A 181 13.20 -16.27 -4.53
CA LYS A 181 12.04 -16.44 -3.63
C LYS A 181 11.16 -15.20 -3.58
N THR A 182 11.79 -14.02 -3.56
CA THR A 182 11.07 -12.74 -3.57
C THR A 182 10.34 -12.57 -4.90
N GLU A 183 11.02 -12.78 -6.03
CA GLU A 183 10.43 -12.72 -7.37
C GLU A 183 9.20 -13.64 -7.49
N LEU A 184 9.31 -14.91 -7.07
CA LEU A 184 8.20 -15.87 -7.10
C LEU A 184 6.97 -15.39 -6.32
N LYS A 185 7.14 -14.60 -5.25
CA LYS A 185 6.01 -14.04 -4.50
C LYS A 185 5.31 -12.90 -5.22
N TYR A 186 6.07 -12.07 -5.94
CA TYR A 186 5.50 -11.03 -6.78
C TYR A 186 4.74 -11.66 -7.96
N GLN A 187 5.30 -12.71 -8.57
CA GLN A 187 4.63 -13.48 -9.62
C GLN A 187 3.33 -14.10 -9.08
N GLU A 188 3.38 -14.79 -7.93
CA GLU A 188 2.19 -15.39 -7.32
C GLU A 188 1.10 -14.34 -6.99
N ALA A 189 1.49 -13.17 -6.50
CA ALA A 189 0.54 -12.08 -6.24
C ALA A 189 -0.08 -11.54 -7.54
N PHE A 190 0.74 -11.32 -8.58
CA PHE A 190 0.27 -10.91 -9.90
C PHE A 190 -0.74 -11.91 -10.46
N GLU A 191 -0.35 -13.18 -10.57
CA GLU A 191 -1.17 -14.23 -11.21
C GLU A 191 -2.51 -14.43 -10.49
N ARG A 192 -2.53 -14.34 -9.16
CA ARG A 192 -3.77 -14.41 -8.39
C ARG A 192 -4.66 -13.19 -8.62
N ILE A 193 -4.10 -11.99 -8.62
CA ILE A 193 -4.87 -10.74 -8.72
C ILE A 193 -5.41 -10.55 -10.14
N THR A 194 -4.62 -10.85 -11.16
CA THR A 194 -5.00 -10.62 -12.57
C THR A 194 -5.72 -11.82 -13.18
N GLY A 195 -5.41 -13.04 -12.72
CA GLY A 195 -5.83 -14.28 -13.38
C GLY A 195 -4.95 -14.68 -14.56
N ASP A 196 -3.93 -13.86 -14.89
CA ASP A 196 -3.00 -14.11 -15.99
C ASP A 196 -1.79 -14.93 -15.51
N VAL A 197 -1.11 -15.61 -16.43
CA VAL A 197 0.19 -16.25 -16.15
C VAL A 197 1.29 -15.21 -16.29
N PHE A 198 2.23 -15.16 -15.34
CA PHE A 198 3.36 -14.25 -15.46
C PHE A 198 4.37 -14.79 -16.47
N GLU A 199 4.46 -14.17 -17.65
CA GLU A 199 5.50 -14.50 -18.63
C GLU A 199 6.66 -13.52 -18.58
N THR A 200 7.88 -14.03 -18.69
CA THR A 200 9.08 -13.20 -18.73
C THR A 200 9.06 -12.33 -19.99
N GLY A 201 8.91 -11.01 -19.82
CA GLY A 201 8.90 -10.06 -20.94
C GLY A 201 7.52 -9.80 -21.55
N MET A 202 6.42 -10.03 -20.82
CA MET A 202 5.08 -9.63 -21.27
C MET A 202 5.05 -8.16 -21.72
N PRO A 203 4.57 -7.87 -22.94
CA PRO A 203 4.29 -6.50 -23.36
C PRO A 203 3.19 -5.91 -22.48
N SER A 204 3.20 -4.59 -22.27
CA SER A 204 2.18 -3.96 -21.44
C SER A 204 0.80 -4.16 -22.06
N VAL A 205 -0.23 -4.38 -21.23
CA VAL A 205 -1.66 -4.61 -21.57
C VAL A 205 -2.27 -3.57 -22.53
N LEU A 206 -1.54 -2.51 -22.87
CA LEU A 206 -1.90 -1.51 -23.88
C LEU A 206 -1.81 -2.01 -25.34
N GLU A 207 -1.22 -3.18 -25.62
CA GLU A 207 -1.11 -3.67 -27.00
C GLU A 207 -2.38 -4.38 -27.52
N GLU A 208 -3.25 -4.91 -26.64
CA GLU A 208 -4.44 -5.65 -27.09
C GLU A 208 -5.67 -4.77 -27.36
N SER A 209 -5.72 -3.54 -26.87
CA SER A 209 -6.85 -2.62 -27.14
C SER A 209 -6.65 -1.73 -28.38
N ALA A 210 -5.48 -1.78 -29.02
CA ALA A 210 -5.16 -1.00 -30.23
C ALA A 210 -5.44 -1.74 -31.55
N LEU A 211 -5.99 -2.95 -31.52
CA LEU A 211 -6.29 -3.77 -32.71
C LEU A 211 -7.78 -4.09 -32.89
N ALA A 212 -8.66 -3.33 -32.23
CA ALA A 212 -10.11 -3.39 -32.45
C ALA A 212 -10.65 -2.08 -33.04
N GLU A 213 -10.21 -1.75 -34.25
CA GLU A 213 -10.95 -0.95 -35.25
C GLU A 213 -10.75 -1.55 -36.65
#